data_AF-A0A495DD23-F1
#
_entry.id   AF-A0A495DD23-F1
#
_cell.length_a   1.000
_cell.length_b   1.000
_cell.length_c   1.000
_cell.angle_alpha   90.00
_cell.angle_beta   90.00
_cell.angle_gamma   90.00
#
_symmetry.space_group_name_H-M   'P 1'
#
loop_
_entity.id
_entity.type
_entity.pdbx_description
1 polymer ?
#
loop_
_entity_poly.entity_id
_entity_poly.type
_entity_poly.pdbx_seq_one_letter_code
_entity_poly.pdbx_strand_id
1 'polypeptide(L)'
;MAFNPVKVRRYGEPKEVVARVFEEVGGIPSVMELLDLSRTRVYALADPDSTNEISYARIAKLTESGASAAAQHLAALAGGIFLPITKADDANWLALAGEASRRNARNISAIMESLSETERSPGRIDQEEARDILKVLDEQLGVLAIQRAKLAAIASGETVDMAGHQVDGENGAA
;
A
#
# COMPACT_ATOMS: atom_id res chain seq x y z
N MET A 1 -8.86 22.29 8.10
CA MET A 1 -8.09 23.12 7.13
C MET A 1 -7.20 22.18 6.35
N ALA A 2 -7.32 22.15 5.02
CA ALA A 2 -6.46 21.34 4.16
C ALA A 2 -5.01 21.84 4.25
N PHE A 3 -4.05 20.93 4.37
CA PHE A 3 -2.63 21.25 4.29
C PHE A 3 -2.34 21.72 2.86
N ASN A 4 -1.96 22.99 2.72
CA ASN A 4 -1.62 23.59 1.43
C ASN A 4 -0.18 24.10 1.47
N PRO A 5 0.80 23.30 1.07
CA PRO A 5 2.20 23.66 1.17
C PRO A 5 2.61 24.71 0.12
N VAL A 6 3.24 25.80 0.58
CA VAL A 6 3.62 26.97 -0.24
C VAL A 6 4.90 26.74 -1.07
N LYS A 7 5.69 25.70 -0.76
CA LYS A 7 6.97 25.39 -1.44
C LYS A 7 6.89 24.07 -2.19
N VAL A 8 7.39 24.05 -3.43
CA VAL A 8 7.47 22.84 -4.27
C VAL A 8 8.46 21.85 -3.64
N ARG A 9 8.01 20.63 -3.37
CA ARG A 9 8.88 19.55 -2.88
C ARG A 9 9.25 18.64 -4.05
N ARG A 10 10.53 18.29 -4.17
CA ARG A 10 10.97 17.34 -5.21
C ARG A 10 10.40 15.97 -4.88
N TYR A 11 9.69 15.41 -5.85
CA TYR A 11 9.05 14.10 -5.73
C TYR A 11 10.07 13.03 -5.33
N GLY A 12 9.79 12.29 -4.25
CA GLY A 12 10.64 11.21 -3.77
C GLY A 12 11.79 11.63 -2.83
N GLU A 13 11.92 12.92 -2.50
CA GLU A 13 12.83 13.36 -1.43
C GLU A 13 12.21 13.12 -0.04
N PRO A 14 13.02 12.81 1.00
CA PRO A 14 12.50 12.51 2.35
C PRO A 14 11.52 13.56 2.90
N LYS A 15 11.77 14.85 2.68
CA LYS A 15 10.90 15.94 3.14
C LYS A 15 9.54 15.97 2.43
N GLU A 16 9.50 15.55 1.17
CA GLU A 16 8.27 15.38 0.40
C GLU A 16 7.44 14.24 0.97
N VAL A 17 8.09 13.11 1.24
CA VAL A 17 7.46 11.94 1.86
C VAL A 17 6.91 12.26 3.24
N VAL A 18 7.67 12.99 4.08
CA VAL A 18 7.20 13.43 5.41
C VAL A 18 5.97 14.32 5.31
N ALA A 19 5.93 15.22 4.33
CA ALA A 19 4.76 16.06 4.10
C ALA A 19 3.53 15.24 3.68
N ARG A 20 3.71 14.24 2.80
CA ARG A 20 2.63 13.32 2.43
C ARG A 20 2.13 12.50 3.60
N VAL A 21 3.04 11.99 4.45
CA VAL A 21 2.65 11.32 5.70
C VAL A 21 1.78 12.25 6.55
N PHE A 22 2.15 13.53 6.67
CA PHE A 22 1.38 14.51 7.44
C PHE A 22 -0.01 14.75 6.84
N GLU A 23 -0.12 14.82 5.52
CA GLU A 23 -1.41 14.92 4.82
C GLU A 23 -2.29 13.69 5.08
N GLU A 24 -1.73 12.48 4.95
CA GLU A 24 -2.45 11.21 5.12
C GLU A 24 -3.02 11.03 6.54
N VAL A 25 -2.35 11.53 7.57
CA VAL A 25 -2.87 11.49 8.96
C VAL A 25 -3.87 12.60 9.29
N GLY A 26 -4.21 13.48 8.33
CA GLY A 26 -5.17 14.57 8.54
C GLY A 26 -4.55 15.96 8.73
N GLY A 27 -3.26 16.13 8.41
CA GLY A 27 -2.55 17.39 8.39
C GLY A 27 -1.90 17.78 9.73
N ILE A 28 -1.41 19.03 9.78
CA ILE A 28 -0.63 19.55 10.92
C ILE A 28 -1.32 19.37 12.29
N PRO A 29 -2.63 19.63 12.46
CA PRO A 29 -3.29 19.44 13.76
C PRO A 29 -3.20 18.01 14.28
N SER A 30 -3.50 17.02 13.44
CA SER A 30 -3.42 15.60 13.81
C SER A 30 -1.98 15.19 14.15
N VAL A 31 -0.99 15.68 13.39
CA VAL A 31 0.43 15.39 13.67
C VAL A 31 0.87 16.01 15.00
N MET A 32 0.42 17.22 15.32
CA MET A 32 0.71 17.86 16.61
C MET A 32 0.20 17.01 17.78
N GLU A 33 -1.05 16.53 17.67
CA GLU A 33 -1.68 15.68 18.68
C GLU A 33 -0.98 14.31 18.79
N LEU A 34 -0.78 13.62 17.66
CA LEU A 34 -0.16 12.30 17.64
C LEU A 34 1.29 12.32 18.13
N LEU A 35 2.06 13.38 17.83
CA LEU A 35 3.47 13.44 18.18
C LEU A 35 3.78 14.27 19.44
N ASP A 36 2.77 14.90 20.05
CA ASP A 36 2.91 15.86 21.15
C ASP A 36 3.93 16.96 20.82
N LEU A 37 3.74 17.62 19.67
CA LEU A 37 4.65 18.64 19.14
C LEU A 37 3.96 19.98 18.91
N SER A 38 4.70 21.07 19.09
CA SER A 38 4.22 22.39 18.72
C SER A 38 4.10 22.54 17.19
N ARG A 39 3.18 23.41 16.77
CA ARG A 39 2.94 23.72 15.34
C ARG A 39 4.22 24.07 14.60
N THR A 40 5.04 24.96 15.16
CA THR A 40 6.31 25.39 14.57
C THR A 40 7.26 24.22 14.38
N ARG A 41 7.31 23.29 15.35
CA ARG A 41 8.16 22.10 15.26
C ARG A 41 7.67 21.19 14.15
N VAL A 42 6.36 20.97 14.02
CA VAL A 42 5.80 20.13 12.95
C VAL A 42 6.10 20.71 11.57
N TYR A 43 5.89 22.02 11.35
CA TYR A 43 6.23 22.65 10.07
C TYR A 43 7.71 22.48 9.71
N ALA A 44 8.61 22.62 10.69
CA ALA A 44 10.04 22.46 10.48
C ALA A 44 10.46 21.03 10.06
N LEU A 45 9.65 20.00 10.37
CA LEU A 45 9.94 18.62 9.97
C LEU A 45 9.66 18.37 8.48
N ALA A 46 8.67 19.07 7.90
CA ALA A 46 8.25 18.92 6.49
C ALA A 46 8.73 20.07 5.58
N ASP A 47 9.52 21.01 6.11
CA ASP A 47 10.13 22.11 5.35
C ASP A 47 11.46 21.64 4.71
N PRO A 48 11.59 21.70 3.37
CA PRO A 48 12.83 21.37 2.67
C PRO A 48 14.04 22.23 3.10
N ASP A 49 13.81 23.46 3.54
CA ASP A 49 14.89 24.39 3.93
C ASP A 49 15.31 24.21 5.40
N SER A 50 14.63 23.33 6.14
CA SER A 50 14.91 23.06 7.55
C SER A 50 15.78 21.82 7.73
N THR A 51 16.85 21.95 8.52
CA THR A 51 17.73 20.84 8.90
C THR A 51 17.12 19.89 9.94
N ASN A 52 15.89 20.14 10.40
CA ASN A 52 15.24 19.28 11.39
C ASN A 52 14.72 18.00 10.73
N GLU A 53 15.24 16.86 11.14
CA GLU A 53 14.74 15.56 10.69
C GLU A 53 13.67 14.97 11.63
N ILE A 54 12.78 14.16 11.07
CA ILE A 54 11.84 13.34 11.84
C ILE A 54 12.47 11.99 12.15
N SER A 55 12.32 11.51 13.39
CA SER A 55 12.84 10.21 13.76
C SER A 55 11.98 9.08 13.19
N TYR A 56 12.60 7.93 12.94
CA TYR A 56 11.90 6.72 12.48
C TYR A 56 10.74 6.33 13.42
N ALA A 57 10.93 6.43 14.74
CA ALA A 57 9.89 6.14 15.72
C ALA A 57 8.63 7.03 15.55
N ARG A 58 8.80 8.30 15.16
CA ARG A 58 7.67 9.19 14.88
C ARG A 58 6.98 8.84 13.58
N ILE A 59 7.74 8.44 12.55
CA ILE A 59 7.16 7.93 11.30
C ILE A 59 6.35 6.66 11.56
N ALA A 60 6.89 5.71 12.32
CA ALA A 60 6.18 4.49 12.70
C ALA A 60 4.84 4.81 13.42
N LYS A 61 4.86 5.74 14.38
CA LYS A 61 3.66 6.19 15.09
C LYS A 61 2.60 6.81 14.15
N LEU A 62 3.03 7.60 13.16
CA LEU A 62 2.10 8.15 12.16
C LEU A 62 1.56 7.07 11.21
N THR A 63 2.39 6.08 10.86
CA THR A 63 1.99 4.93 10.05
C THR A 63 0.97 4.05 10.75
N GLU A 64 1.04 3.87 12.07
CA GLU A 64 -0.01 3.20 12.86
C GLU A 64 -1.39 3.86 12.71
N SER A 65 -1.43 5.16 12.38
CA SER A 65 -2.66 5.90 12.11
C SER A 65 -3.17 5.75 10.67
N GLY A 66 -2.53 4.90 9.86
CA GLY A 66 -2.92 4.59 8.48
C GLY A 66 -2.10 5.29 7.39
N ALA A 67 -1.08 6.10 7.75
CA ALA A 67 -0.22 6.72 6.74
C ALA A 67 0.76 5.72 6.11
N SER A 68 0.74 5.64 4.78
CA SER A 68 1.49 4.66 3.99
C SER A 68 2.59 5.26 3.12
N ALA A 69 2.65 6.59 2.96
CA ALA A 69 3.63 7.26 2.10
C ALA A 69 5.09 6.89 2.43
N ALA A 70 5.45 6.77 3.71
CA ALA A 70 6.79 6.33 4.11
C ALA A 70 7.09 4.88 3.69
N ALA A 71 6.13 3.97 3.82
CA ALA A 71 6.29 2.58 3.41
C ALA A 71 6.41 2.44 1.89
N GLN A 72 5.61 3.21 1.13
CA GLN A 72 5.72 3.29 -0.33
C GLN A 72 7.11 3.78 -0.77
N HIS A 73 7.62 4.82 -0.11
CA HIS A 73 8.95 5.37 -0.41
C HIS A 73 10.07 4.36 -0.12
N LEU A 74 10.05 3.71 1.04
CA LEU A 74 11.04 2.69 1.39
C LEU A 74 10.98 1.48 0.45
N ALA A 75 9.79 1.05 0.04
CA ALA A 75 9.63 0.00 -0.94
C ALA A 75 10.25 0.39 -2.29
N ALA A 76 9.97 1.60 -2.78
CA ALA A 76 10.54 2.11 -4.04
C ALA A 76 12.07 2.21 -3.97
N LEU A 77 12.64 2.69 -2.86
CA LEU A 77 14.10 2.72 -2.66
C LEU A 77 14.73 1.33 -2.68
N ALA A 78 14.01 0.31 -2.23
CA ALA A 78 14.46 -1.08 -2.27
C ALA A 78 14.22 -1.77 -3.63
N GLY A 79 13.71 -1.05 -4.64
CA GLY A 79 13.32 -1.62 -5.94
C GLY A 79 12.07 -2.50 -5.87
N GLY A 80 11.28 -2.38 -4.81
CA GLY A 80 10.03 -3.09 -4.60
C GLY A 80 8.79 -2.20 -4.76
N ILE A 81 7.64 -2.78 -4.44
CA ILE A 81 6.34 -2.10 -4.39
C ILE A 81 5.71 -2.26 -3.01
N PHE A 82 4.98 -1.25 -2.57
CA PHE A 82 4.15 -1.36 -1.37
C PHE A 82 2.74 -1.76 -1.77
N LEU A 83 2.29 -2.93 -1.29
CA LEU A 83 0.94 -3.43 -1.52
C LEU A 83 0.12 -3.25 -0.23
N PRO A 84 -0.75 -2.23 -0.14
CA PRO A 84 -1.63 -2.07 1.00
C PRO A 84 -2.62 -3.24 1.06
N ILE A 85 -2.69 -3.92 2.20
CA ILE A 85 -3.62 -5.02 2.42
C ILE A 85 -4.80 -4.48 3.21
N THR A 86 -5.88 -4.14 2.52
CA THR A 86 -7.12 -3.68 3.15
C THR A 86 -8.03 -4.87 3.43
N LYS A 87 -8.32 -5.11 4.72
CA LYS A 87 -9.31 -6.07 5.23
C LYS A 87 -9.20 -7.47 4.63
N ALA A 88 -8.24 -8.25 5.12
CA ALA A 88 -8.18 -9.67 4.79
C ALA A 88 -9.41 -10.42 5.32
N ASP A 89 -9.93 -10.04 6.49
CA ASP A 89 -10.82 -10.85 7.32
C ASP A 89 -12.09 -11.31 6.56
N ASP A 90 -12.80 -10.41 5.88
CA ASP A 90 -14.09 -10.73 5.23
C ASP A 90 -14.00 -11.50 3.89
N ALA A 91 -12.80 -11.81 3.39
CA ALA A 91 -12.66 -12.32 2.01
C ALA A 91 -12.87 -13.84 1.89
N ASN A 92 -14.01 -14.27 1.33
CA ASN A 92 -14.31 -15.69 1.08
C ASN A 92 -13.23 -16.38 0.20
N TRP A 93 -12.75 -17.56 0.62
CA TRP A 93 -11.67 -18.30 -0.07
C TRP A 93 -11.98 -18.67 -1.53
N LEU A 94 -13.21 -19.12 -1.82
CA LEU A 94 -13.62 -19.48 -3.17
C LEU A 94 -13.69 -18.24 -4.06
N ALA A 95 -14.17 -17.12 -3.52
CA ALA A 95 -14.20 -15.84 -4.23
C ALA A 95 -12.78 -15.35 -4.54
N LEU A 96 -11.86 -15.41 -3.56
CA LEU A 96 -10.45 -15.05 -3.75
C LEU A 96 -9.76 -15.92 -4.79
N ALA A 97 -9.91 -17.24 -4.71
CA ALA A 97 -9.31 -18.18 -5.66
C ALA A 97 -9.85 -17.99 -7.09
N GLY A 98 -11.18 -17.80 -7.23
CA GLY A 98 -11.80 -17.52 -8.50
C GLY A 98 -11.34 -16.19 -9.09
N GLU A 99 -11.21 -15.15 -8.27
CA GLU A 99 -10.77 -13.83 -8.71
C GLU A 99 -9.27 -13.80 -9.08
N ALA A 100 -8.42 -14.45 -8.28
CA ALA A 100 -7.01 -14.64 -8.60
C ALA A 100 -6.84 -15.33 -9.96
N SER A 101 -7.64 -16.40 -10.20
CA SER A 101 -7.61 -17.13 -11.47
C SER A 101 -8.03 -16.26 -12.66
N ARG A 102 -9.14 -15.52 -12.53
CA ARG A 102 -9.61 -14.60 -13.59
C ARG A 102 -8.60 -13.50 -13.89
N ARG A 103 -7.97 -12.91 -12.86
CA ARG A 103 -6.96 -11.85 -13.04
C ARG A 103 -5.69 -12.39 -13.66
N ASN A 104 -5.23 -13.56 -13.24
CA ASN A 104 -4.08 -14.21 -13.86
C ASN A 104 -4.32 -14.52 -15.35
N ALA A 105 -5.50 -15.04 -15.70
CA ALA A 105 -5.86 -15.27 -17.10
C ALA A 105 -5.88 -13.95 -17.89
N ARG A 106 -6.48 -12.88 -17.36
CA ARG A 106 -6.48 -11.54 -17.98
C ARG A 106 -5.07 -10.99 -18.20
N ASN A 107 -4.19 -11.14 -17.21
CA ASN A 107 -2.80 -10.70 -17.31
C ASN A 107 -2.05 -11.44 -18.43
N ILE A 108 -2.17 -12.78 -18.46
CA ILE A 108 -1.56 -13.60 -19.52
C ILE A 108 -2.11 -13.21 -20.90
N SER A 109 -3.44 -13.05 -21.02
CA SER A 109 -4.09 -12.62 -22.27
C SER A 109 -3.59 -11.26 -22.73
N ALA A 110 -3.50 -10.26 -21.85
CA ALA A 110 -3.02 -8.93 -22.21
C ALA A 110 -1.58 -8.93 -22.72
N ILE A 111 -0.70 -9.75 -22.13
CA ILE A 111 0.68 -9.94 -22.62
C ILE A 111 0.67 -10.63 -23.99
N MET A 112 -0.12 -11.69 -24.17
CA MET A 112 -0.20 -12.42 -25.44
C MET A 112 -0.75 -11.54 -26.57
N GLU A 113 -1.78 -10.74 -26.28
CA GLU A 113 -2.38 -9.79 -27.22
C GLU A 113 -1.35 -8.73 -27.61
N SER A 114 -0.71 -8.05 -26.66
CA SER A 114 0.33 -7.03 -26.96
C SER A 114 1.50 -7.59 -27.78
N LEU A 115 1.85 -8.87 -27.63
CA LEU A 115 2.90 -9.51 -28.42
C LEU A 115 2.42 -10.06 -29.78
N SER A 116 1.12 -10.01 -30.07
CA SER A 116 0.51 -10.49 -31.31
C SER A 116 1.05 -9.76 -32.55
N GLU A 117 1.07 -10.45 -33.68
CA GLU A 117 1.41 -9.87 -34.98
C GLU A 117 0.37 -8.83 -35.47
N THR A 118 -0.82 -8.83 -34.89
CA THR A 118 -1.94 -7.95 -35.26
C THR A 118 -2.00 -6.64 -34.47
N GLU A 119 -1.18 -6.51 -33.43
CA GLU A 119 -1.22 -5.33 -32.55
C GLU A 119 -0.40 -4.16 -33.08
N ARG A 120 -0.57 -3.01 -32.41
CA ARG A 120 0.09 -1.75 -32.74
C ARG A 120 1.62 -1.90 -32.80
N SER A 121 2.17 -2.74 -31.92
CA SER A 121 3.61 -2.99 -31.77
C SER A 121 3.94 -4.49 -31.89
N PRO A 122 3.96 -5.08 -33.09
CA PRO A 122 4.14 -6.53 -33.25
C PRO A 122 5.41 -7.06 -32.56
N GLY A 123 5.24 -8.08 -31.73
CA GLY A 123 6.33 -8.76 -31.01
C GLY A 123 7.03 -7.94 -29.93
N ARG A 124 6.49 -6.77 -29.54
CA ARG A 124 7.04 -5.94 -28.46
C ARG A 124 5.93 -5.25 -27.67
N ILE A 125 6.10 -5.12 -26.37
CA ILE A 125 5.18 -4.32 -25.55
C ILE A 125 5.64 -2.85 -25.59
N ASP A 126 4.80 -1.96 -26.09
CA ASP A 126 5.09 -0.52 -26.09
C ASP A 126 4.72 0.17 -24.76
N GLN A 127 4.98 1.48 -24.68
CA GLN A 127 4.76 2.23 -23.43
C GLN A 127 3.29 2.34 -23.02
N GLU A 128 2.36 2.37 -23.97
CA GLU A 128 0.93 2.45 -23.69
C GLU A 128 0.43 1.07 -23.23
N GLU A 129 0.78 0.03 -23.98
CA GLU A 129 0.46 -1.36 -23.64
C GLU A 129 1.01 -1.77 -22.28
N ALA A 130 2.27 -1.39 -21.99
CA ALA A 130 2.89 -1.65 -20.69
C ALA A 130 2.13 -0.97 -19.54
N ARG A 131 1.62 0.26 -19.72
CA ARG A 131 0.82 0.95 -18.69
C ARG A 131 -0.49 0.23 -18.42
N ASP A 132 -1.11 -0.35 -19.43
CA ASP A 132 -2.37 -1.06 -19.27
C ASP A 132 -2.17 -2.46 -18.65
N ILE A 133 -1.14 -3.19 -19.09
CA ILE A 133 -0.74 -4.46 -18.48
C ILE A 133 -0.36 -4.27 -17.00
N LEU A 134 0.38 -3.19 -16.67
CA LEU A 134 0.75 -2.88 -15.29
C LEU A 134 -0.47 -2.74 -14.37
N LYS A 135 -1.56 -2.09 -14.83
CA LYS A 135 -2.79 -1.99 -14.04
C LYS A 135 -3.38 -3.37 -13.73
N VAL A 136 -3.42 -4.26 -14.73
CA VAL A 136 -3.95 -5.62 -14.57
C VAL A 136 -3.07 -6.44 -13.61
N LEU A 137 -1.75 -6.28 -13.72
CA LEU A 137 -0.79 -6.94 -12.84
C LEU A 137 -0.91 -6.44 -11.39
N ASP A 138 -1.05 -5.13 -11.18
CA ASP A 138 -1.22 -4.55 -9.84
C ASP A 138 -2.51 -5.04 -9.16
N GLU A 139 -3.61 -5.16 -9.92
CA GLU A 139 -4.84 -5.77 -9.42
C GLU A 139 -4.63 -7.24 -9.02
N GLN A 140 -3.90 -8.02 -9.83
CA GLN A 140 -3.59 -9.42 -9.52
C GLN A 140 -2.76 -9.51 -8.24
N LEU A 141 -1.71 -8.69 -8.13
CA LEU A 141 -0.84 -8.62 -6.96
C LEU A 141 -1.63 -8.25 -5.69
N GLY A 142 -2.61 -7.35 -5.79
CA GLY A 142 -3.51 -7.03 -4.68
C GLY A 142 -4.31 -8.24 -4.18
N VAL A 143 -4.87 -9.05 -5.08
CA VAL A 143 -5.59 -10.28 -4.69
C VAL A 143 -4.65 -11.30 -4.04
N LEU A 144 -3.45 -11.49 -4.62
CA LEU A 144 -2.45 -12.41 -4.07
C LEU A 144 -1.94 -11.94 -2.71
N ALA A 145 -1.84 -10.63 -2.49
CA ALA A 145 -1.46 -10.05 -1.20
C ALA A 145 -2.51 -10.36 -0.11
N ILE A 146 -3.81 -10.26 -0.43
CA ILE A 146 -4.89 -10.65 0.48
C ILE A 146 -4.81 -12.15 0.81
N GLN A 147 -4.61 -13.01 -0.20
CA GLN A 147 -4.42 -14.44 0.02
C GLN A 147 -3.22 -14.72 0.93
N ARG A 148 -2.08 -14.07 0.69
CA ARG A 148 -0.88 -14.18 1.53
C ARG A 148 -1.17 -13.76 2.97
N ALA A 149 -1.87 -12.65 3.18
CA ALA A 149 -2.22 -12.18 4.52
C ALA A 149 -3.07 -13.20 5.27
N LYS A 150 -4.11 -13.76 4.63
CA LYS A 150 -4.92 -14.83 5.22
C LYS A 150 -4.09 -16.07 5.58
N LEU A 151 -3.24 -16.53 4.65
CA LEU A 151 -2.37 -17.68 4.90
C LEU A 151 -1.39 -17.42 6.05
N ALA A 152 -0.85 -16.20 6.15
CA ALA A 152 0.05 -15.80 7.22
C ALA A 152 -0.66 -15.79 8.59
N ALA A 153 -1.89 -15.28 8.66
CA ALA A 153 -2.72 -15.31 9.86
C ALA A 153 -2.98 -16.75 10.35
N ILE A 154 -3.41 -17.63 9.44
CA ILE A 154 -3.59 -19.07 9.73
C ILE A 154 -2.29 -19.70 10.21
N ALA A 155 -1.17 -19.42 9.53
CA ALA A 155 0.14 -19.96 9.92
C ALA A 155 0.62 -19.47 11.29
N SER A 156 0.18 -18.28 11.73
CA SER A 156 0.43 -17.75 13.08
C SER A 156 -0.50 -18.31 14.16
N GLY A 157 -1.45 -19.18 13.81
CA GLY A 157 -2.37 -19.83 14.74
C GLY A 157 -3.70 -19.11 14.94
N GLU A 158 -4.02 -18.10 14.13
CA GLU A 158 -5.33 -17.47 14.12
C GLU A 158 -6.35 -18.41 13.45
N THR A 159 -7.37 -18.84 14.19
CA THR A 159 -8.41 -19.74 13.68
C THR A 159 -9.40 -18.95 12.83
N VAL A 160 -9.31 -19.10 11.51
CA VAL A 160 -10.20 -18.44 10.54
C VAL A 160 -11.01 -19.52 9.81
N ASP A 161 -12.34 -19.40 9.81
CA ASP A 161 -13.21 -20.33 9.07
C ASP A 161 -13.08 -20.16 7.54
N MET A 162 -13.77 -21.03 6.78
CA MET A 162 -13.78 -20.97 5.30
C MET A 162 -14.39 -19.67 4.74
N ALA A 163 -15.13 -18.92 5.55
CA ALA A 163 -15.74 -17.64 5.20
C ALA A 163 -14.90 -16.43 5.65
N GLY A 164 -13.88 -16.62 6.48
CA GLY A 164 -13.02 -15.56 7.00
C GLY A 164 -13.36 -15.05 8.42
N HIS A 165 -14.30 -15.70 9.12
CA HIS A 165 -14.62 -15.32 10.49
C HIS A 165 -13.66 -15.97 11.49
N GLN A 166 -13.37 -15.24 12.57
CA GLN A 166 -12.69 -15.79 13.72
C GLN A 166 -13.53 -16.94 14.30
N VAL A 167 -12.93 -18.13 14.41
CA VAL A 167 -13.59 -19.25 15.08
C VAL A 167 -13.40 -19.03 16.57
N ASP A 168 -14.47 -18.57 17.25
CA ASP A 168 -14.49 -18.52 18.71
C ASP A 168 -14.18 -19.92 19.25
N GLY A 169 -13.17 -19.98 20.11
CA GLY A 169 -12.67 -21.22 20.68
C GLY A 169 -13.68 -21.84 21.65
N GLU A 170 -14.66 -22.58 21.14
CA GLU A 170 -15.33 -23.61 21.92
C GLU A 170 -14.43 -24.85 21.99
N ASN A 171 -13.64 -24.95 23.08
CA ASN A 171 -13.82 -26.01 24.08
C ASN A 171 -12.57 -26.19 24.96
N GLY A 172 -12.77 -26.09 26.28
CA GLY A 172 -11.84 -26.67 27.23
C GLY A 172 -11.99 -26.24 28.69
N ALA A 173 -13.05 -26.68 29.38
CA ALA A 173 -12.93 -27.31 30.70
C ALA A 173 -14.29 -27.87 31.17
N ALA A 174 -14.19 -29.09 31.70
CA ALA A 174 -15.25 -29.96 32.22
C ALA A 174 -16.07 -29.38 33.38
#